data_AF-A0A4Y5FRV1-F1
#
_entry.id   AF-A0A4Y5FRV1-F1
#
_cell.length_a   1.000
_cell.length_b   1.000
_cell.length_c   1.000
_cell.angle_alpha   90.00
_cell.angle_beta   90.00
_cell.angle_gamma   90.00
#
_symmetry.space_group_name_H-M   'P 1'
#
loop_
_entity.id
_entity.type
_entity.pdbx_description
1 polymer ?
#
loop_
_entity_poly.entity_id
_entity_poly.type
_entity_poly.pdbx_seq_one_letter_code
_entity_poly.pdbx_strand_id
1 'polypeptide(L)'
;MDNSIGFFSGAGNENTSPAFILLISLIILYDAVSEKRVSVSRVLEIVAACIGFLLMLASPGSQKRAGDIPLFYDLSNKLANLFQMSWQKYSILYIAILVLLIYSLVKSYLNRKQFFYFLFIMCAHFACIYSLVATNELPDRVFFGASVLLCLALLILLRLILEEVLFLKKLALVFLLLLVIKFGFSYTKAFSDINSTYKVVSMQYREIYQAKENGQSTIILKRYPKPKTLFNAYNGTNNLGESRDAWFNRWMAVYFGIDSIESRE
;
A
#
# COMPACT_ATOMS: atom_id res chain seq x y z
N MET A 1 -18.13 -13.10 14.03
CA MET A 1 -17.17 -12.39 13.17
C MET A 1 -15.84 -13.07 13.36
N ASP A 2 -15.24 -13.51 12.26
CA ASP A 2 -14.11 -14.43 12.29
C ASP A 2 -12.85 -13.72 12.80
N ASN A 3 -12.35 -14.15 13.97
CA ASN A 3 -11.11 -13.64 14.57
C ASN A 3 -9.92 -13.67 13.59
N SER A 4 -10.01 -14.50 12.54
CA SER A 4 -9.09 -14.55 11.40
C SER A 4 -8.88 -13.19 10.72
N ILE A 5 -9.93 -12.36 10.61
CA ILE A 5 -9.83 -11.03 9.96
C ILE A 5 -8.93 -10.11 10.78
N GLY A 6 -9.05 -10.14 12.11
CA GLY A 6 -8.18 -9.37 13.01
C GLY A 6 -6.73 -9.79 12.86
N PHE A 7 -6.47 -11.11 12.87
CA PHE A 7 -5.14 -11.67 12.67
C PHE A 7 -4.47 -11.20 11.37
N PHE A 8 -5.14 -11.35 10.22
CA PHE A 8 -4.59 -10.95 8.93
C PHE A 8 -4.40 -9.43 8.80
N SER A 9 -5.27 -8.64 9.43
CA SER A 9 -5.12 -7.19 9.50
C SER A 9 -3.87 -6.77 10.30
N GLY A 10 -3.56 -7.53 11.35
CA GLY A 10 -2.34 -7.39 12.14
C GLY A 10 -1.07 -7.79 11.41
N ALA A 11 -1.12 -8.84 10.59
CA ALA A 11 0.01 -9.38 9.84
C ALA A 11 0.29 -8.65 8.50
N GLY A 12 -0.13 -7.38 8.37
CA GLY A 12 -0.15 -6.66 7.10
C GLY A 12 1.14 -5.89 6.78
N ASN A 13 1.46 -4.88 7.58
CA ASN A 13 2.61 -4.00 7.35
C ASN A 13 3.08 -3.37 8.67
N GLU A 14 4.40 -3.21 8.81
CA GLU A 14 5.10 -2.69 9.99
C GLU A 14 4.55 -1.34 10.52
N ASN A 15 4.07 -0.45 9.65
CA ASN A 15 3.53 0.85 10.07
C ASN A 15 1.98 0.92 10.05
N THR A 16 1.35 0.15 9.17
CA THR A 16 -0.11 0.20 8.97
C THR A 16 -0.83 -0.61 10.04
N SER A 17 -0.38 -1.84 10.28
CA SER A 17 -1.00 -2.74 11.27
C SER A 17 -1.05 -2.14 12.68
N PRO A 18 0.04 -1.59 13.26
CA PRO A 18 -0.04 -0.98 14.59
C PRO A 18 -0.92 0.29 14.60
N ALA A 19 -1.00 1.05 13.51
CA ALA A 19 -1.90 2.19 13.40
C ALA A 19 -3.39 1.78 13.43
N PHE A 20 -3.75 0.68 12.76
CA PHE A 20 -5.11 0.14 12.83
C PHE A 20 -5.42 -0.48 14.19
N ILE A 21 -4.46 -1.16 14.83
CA ILE A 21 -4.60 -1.65 16.22
C ILE A 21 -4.87 -0.47 17.16
N LEU A 22 -4.11 0.63 17.04
CA LEU A 22 -4.33 1.86 17.79
C LEU A 22 -5.74 2.43 17.55
N LEU A 23 -6.16 2.56 16.29
CA LEU A 23 -7.49 3.08 15.93
C LEU A 23 -8.61 2.28 16.60
N ILE A 24 -8.59 0.96 16.47
CA ILE A 24 -9.63 0.10 17.02
C ILE A 24 -9.59 0.15 18.55
N SER A 25 -8.39 0.17 19.15
CA SER A 25 -8.22 0.31 20.60
C SER A 25 -8.84 1.60 21.13
N LEU A 26 -8.61 2.73 20.45
CA LEU A 26 -9.20 4.03 20.83
C LEU A 26 -10.72 4.03 20.71
N ILE A 27 -11.27 3.41 19.65
CA ILE A 27 -12.73 3.28 19.47
C ILE A 27 -13.35 2.44 20.58
N ILE A 28 -12.75 1.29 20.92
CA ILE A 28 -13.24 0.43 22.00
C ILE A 28 -13.15 1.16 23.33
N LEU A 29 -12.03 1.83 23.62
CA LEU A 29 -11.86 2.59 24.85
C LEU A 29 -12.92 3.68 24.98
N TYR A 30 -13.19 4.40 23.89
CA TYR A 30 -14.24 5.41 23.87
C TYR A 30 -15.63 4.81 24.11
N ASP A 31 -15.98 3.73 23.43
CA ASP A 31 -17.28 3.04 23.61
C ASP A 31 -17.40 2.45 25.04
N ALA A 32 -16.29 1.96 25.63
CA ALA A 32 -16.26 1.45 26.99
C ALA A 32 -16.55 2.54 28.02
N VAL A 33 -15.90 3.70 27.89
CA VAL A 33 -15.98 4.79 28.86
C VAL A 33 -17.25 5.61 28.68
N SER A 34 -17.56 5.98 27.42
CA SER A 34 -18.65 6.92 27.12
C SER A 34 -20.00 6.24 26.94
N GLU A 35 -20.01 5.05 26.32
CA GLU A 35 -21.25 4.34 25.98
C GLU A 35 -21.53 3.15 26.92
N LYS A 36 -20.57 2.80 27.79
CA LYS A 36 -20.60 1.59 28.64
C LYS A 36 -20.86 0.32 27.85
N ARG A 37 -20.37 0.27 26.62
CA ARG A 37 -20.56 -0.85 25.68
C ARG A 37 -19.21 -1.39 25.25
N VAL A 38 -18.93 -2.63 25.60
CA VAL A 38 -17.77 -3.37 25.08
C VAL A 38 -18.24 -4.75 24.63
N SER A 39 -18.02 -5.06 23.37
CA SER A 39 -18.22 -6.41 22.85
C SER A 39 -16.95 -7.22 23.06
N VAL A 40 -17.06 -8.39 23.70
CA VAL A 40 -15.96 -9.34 23.87
C VAL A 40 -15.32 -9.68 22.52
N SER A 41 -16.11 -9.80 21.46
CA SER A 41 -15.61 -10.09 20.11
C SER A 41 -14.63 -9.05 19.60
N ARG A 42 -14.89 -7.75 19.86
CA ARG A 42 -13.97 -6.68 19.44
C ARG A 42 -12.64 -6.73 20.18
N VAL A 43 -12.65 -7.14 21.44
CA VAL A 43 -11.42 -7.33 22.22
C VAL A 43 -10.63 -8.51 21.68
N LEU A 44 -11.30 -9.63 21.37
CA LEU A 44 -10.65 -10.80 20.75
C LEU A 44 -10.04 -10.47 19.38
N GLU A 45 -10.69 -9.61 18.59
CA GLU A 45 -10.14 -9.14 17.31
C GLU A 45 -8.84 -8.34 17.48
N ILE A 46 -8.75 -7.47 18.50
CA ILE A 46 -7.50 -6.77 18.82
C ILE A 46 -6.41 -7.77 19.24
N VAL A 47 -6.74 -8.73 20.10
CA VAL A 47 -5.77 -9.75 20.52
C VAL A 47 -5.26 -10.54 19.32
N ALA A 48 -6.15 -10.96 18.42
CA ALA A 48 -5.78 -11.62 17.18
C ALA A 48 -4.88 -10.73 16.29
N ALA A 49 -5.21 -9.44 16.15
CA ALA A 49 -4.40 -8.49 15.41
C ALA A 49 -3.01 -8.28 16.02
N CYS A 50 -2.91 -8.19 17.35
CA CYS A 50 -1.62 -8.11 18.04
C CYS A 50 -0.77 -9.36 17.79
N ILE A 51 -1.37 -10.56 17.84
CA ILE A 51 -0.66 -11.80 17.53
C ILE A 51 -0.16 -11.79 16.07
N GLY A 52 -1.01 -11.40 15.12
CA GLY A 52 -0.62 -11.30 13.71
C GLY A 52 0.52 -10.30 13.49
N PHE A 53 0.47 -9.15 14.17
CA PHE A 53 1.53 -8.14 14.12
C PHE A 53 2.86 -8.63 14.70
N LEU A 54 2.83 -9.32 15.85
CA LEU A 54 4.03 -9.90 16.46
C LEU A 54 4.67 -10.97 15.57
N LEU A 55 3.86 -11.82 14.91
CA LEU A 55 4.37 -12.81 13.95
C LEU A 55 5.03 -12.15 12.74
N MET A 56 4.44 -11.08 12.22
CA MET A 56 5.04 -10.32 11.11
C MET A 56 6.38 -9.70 11.53
N LEU A 57 6.46 -9.08 12.72
CA LEU A 57 7.73 -8.55 13.26
C LEU A 57 8.78 -9.65 13.48
N ALA A 58 8.36 -10.85 13.87
CA ALA A 58 9.25 -12.00 14.03
C ALA A 58 9.73 -12.57 12.69
N SER A 59 9.20 -12.12 11.55
CA SER A 59 9.62 -12.64 10.25
C SER A 59 11.08 -12.26 9.94
N PRO A 60 11.86 -13.16 9.30
CA PRO A 60 13.25 -12.87 8.94
C PRO A 60 13.42 -11.63 8.07
N GLY A 61 12.42 -11.32 7.24
CA GLY A 61 12.41 -10.14 6.39
C GLY A 61 12.32 -8.84 7.19
N SER A 62 11.42 -8.77 8.17
CA SER A 62 11.27 -7.58 9.02
C SER A 62 12.46 -7.39 9.95
N GLN A 63 13.02 -8.47 10.52
CA GLN A 63 14.21 -8.38 11.37
C GLN A 63 15.45 -7.89 10.61
N LYS A 64 15.66 -8.35 9.37
CA LYS A 64 16.78 -7.87 8.53
C LYS A 64 16.68 -6.39 8.16
N ARG A 65 15.46 -5.85 8.09
CA ARG A 65 15.21 -4.43 7.81
C ARG A 65 15.34 -3.53 9.04
N ALA A 66 15.20 -4.11 10.24
CA ALA A 66 15.23 -3.35 11.49
C ALA A 66 16.61 -2.72 11.76
N GLY A 67 17.71 -3.39 11.40
CA GLY A 67 19.09 -2.86 11.46
C GLY A 67 19.50 -2.16 12.77
N ASP A 68 20.69 -1.56 12.80
CA ASP A 68 21.04 -0.60 13.84
C ASP A 68 20.51 0.78 13.42
N ILE A 69 19.22 1.03 13.64
CA ILE A 69 18.62 2.35 13.38
C ILE A 69 18.76 3.20 14.65
N PRO A 70 19.64 4.21 14.69
CA PRO A 70 19.72 5.11 15.82
C PRO A 70 18.48 6.01 15.80
N LEU A 71 17.44 5.60 16.54
CA LEU A 71 16.13 6.24 16.55
C LEU A 71 16.20 7.72 16.92
N PHE A 72 17.03 8.03 17.92
CA PHE A 72 17.17 9.37 18.48
C PHE A 72 18.22 10.23 17.77
N TYR A 73 19.10 9.61 16.98
CA TYR A 73 20.04 10.37 16.17
C TYR A 73 19.28 11.07 15.04
N ASP A 74 19.46 12.38 14.97
CA ASP A 74 18.86 13.26 13.97
C ASP A 74 17.32 13.21 13.90
N LEU A 75 16.68 12.96 15.05
CA LEU A 75 15.22 12.79 15.15
C LEU A 75 14.45 14.01 14.60
N SER A 76 14.95 15.23 14.81
CA SER A 76 14.33 16.45 14.29
C SER A 76 14.28 16.47 12.77
N ASN A 77 15.38 16.12 12.10
CA ASN A 77 15.40 16.10 10.64
C ASN A 77 14.58 14.94 10.08
N LYS A 78 14.56 13.77 10.75
CA LYS A 78 13.67 12.65 10.38
C LYS A 78 12.21 13.06 10.44
N LEU A 79 11.79 13.72 11.52
CA LEU A 79 10.43 14.23 11.68
C LEU A 79 10.10 15.32 10.65
N ALA A 80 11.01 16.26 10.41
CA ALA A 80 10.84 17.31 9.41
C ALA A 80 10.71 16.74 7.99
N ASN A 81 11.52 15.73 7.66
CA ASN A 81 11.45 15.02 6.38
C ASN A 81 10.11 14.29 6.22
N LEU A 82 9.66 13.55 7.25
CA LEU A 82 8.37 12.89 7.22
C LEU A 82 7.22 13.89 7.08
N PHE A 83 7.29 15.03 7.77
CA PHE A 83 6.32 16.12 7.60
C PHE A 83 6.32 16.64 6.17
N GLN A 84 7.49 16.94 5.59
CA GLN A 84 7.61 17.42 4.22
C GLN A 84 7.07 16.41 3.20
N MET A 85 7.42 15.13 3.34
CA MET A 85 6.91 14.05 2.49
C MET A 85 5.39 13.91 2.62
N SER A 86 4.88 13.96 3.86
CA SER A 86 3.45 13.90 4.15
C SER A 86 2.71 15.08 3.52
N TRP A 87 3.26 16.28 3.63
CA TRP A 87 2.70 17.49 3.03
C TRP A 87 2.68 17.42 1.51
N GLN A 88 3.79 17.02 0.88
CA GLN A 88 3.87 16.85 -0.58
C GLN A 88 2.85 15.85 -1.11
N LYS A 89 2.59 14.76 -0.36
CA LYS A 89 1.63 13.72 -0.76
C LYS A 89 0.17 14.10 -0.47
N TYR A 90 -0.09 14.78 0.64
CA TYR A 90 -1.44 14.87 1.21
C TYR A 90 -1.97 16.29 1.44
N SER A 91 -1.20 17.36 1.17
CA SER A 91 -1.60 18.75 1.42
C SER A 91 -3.01 19.09 0.92
N ILE A 92 -3.34 18.72 -0.33
CA ILE A 92 -4.67 18.95 -0.91
C ILE A 92 -5.77 18.24 -0.09
N LEU A 93 -5.52 16.99 0.32
CA LEU A 93 -6.48 16.21 1.12
C LEU A 93 -6.61 16.76 2.54
N TYR A 94 -5.51 17.24 3.14
CA TYR A 94 -5.56 17.91 4.45
C TYR A 94 -6.39 19.19 4.41
N ILE A 95 -6.19 20.02 3.38
CA ILE A 95 -6.98 21.24 3.19
C ILE A 95 -8.46 20.87 2.97
N ALA A 96 -8.74 19.87 2.12
CA ALA A 96 -10.11 19.41 1.89
C ALA A 96 -10.78 18.90 3.17
N ILE A 97 -10.09 18.08 3.97
CA ILE A 97 -10.59 17.58 5.25
C ILE A 97 -10.83 18.74 6.23
N LEU A 98 -9.93 19.72 6.30
CA LEU A 98 -10.09 20.89 7.16
C LEU A 98 -11.33 21.69 6.79
N VAL A 99 -11.55 21.95 5.49
CA VAL A 99 -12.73 22.66 4.99
C VAL A 99 -14.01 21.88 5.30
N LEU A 100 -14.04 20.58 5.02
CA LEU A 100 -15.22 19.73 5.30
C LEU A 100 -15.50 19.62 6.80
N LEU A 101 -14.47 19.57 7.64
CA LEU A 101 -14.60 19.54 9.09
C LEU A 101 -15.20 20.85 9.61
N ILE A 102 -14.63 22.00 9.22
CA ILE A 102 -15.15 23.32 9.61
C ILE A 102 -16.61 23.46 9.16
N TYR A 103 -16.92 23.10 7.91
CA TYR A 103 -18.29 23.16 7.41
C TYR A 103 -19.24 22.27 8.21
N SER A 104 -18.84 21.03 8.51
CA SER A 104 -19.64 20.09 9.28
C SER A 104 -19.85 20.54 10.73
N LEU A 105 -18.88 21.22 11.33
CA LEU A 105 -18.99 21.82 12.67
C LEU A 105 -19.94 23.02 12.65
N VAL A 106 -19.79 23.95 11.69
CA VAL A 106 -20.67 25.14 11.55
C VAL A 106 -22.12 24.73 11.30
N LYS A 107 -22.35 23.68 10.52
CA LYS A 107 -23.69 23.14 10.26
C LYS A 107 -24.19 22.16 11.32
N SER A 108 -23.39 21.86 12.34
CA SER A 108 -23.72 20.89 13.39
C SER A 108 -24.11 19.49 12.86
N TYR A 109 -23.54 19.10 11.71
CA TYR A 109 -23.74 17.76 11.13
C TYR A 109 -22.92 16.68 11.86
N LEU A 110 -21.91 17.08 12.63
CA LEU A 110 -21.09 16.21 13.45
C LEU A 110 -21.65 16.11 14.87
N ASN A 111 -22.03 14.90 15.27
CA ASN A 111 -22.25 14.62 16.68
C ASN A 111 -20.94 14.34 17.42
N ARG A 112 -20.98 14.37 18.75
CA ARG A 112 -19.80 14.15 19.62
C ARG A 112 -19.07 12.84 19.30
N LYS A 113 -19.81 11.75 19.12
CA LYS A 113 -19.25 10.44 18.84
C LYS A 113 -18.50 10.40 17.50
N GLN A 114 -19.11 10.92 16.44
CA GLN A 114 -18.51 11.02 15.11
C GLN A 114 -17.26 11.90 15.12
N PHE A 115 -17.28 12.99 15.89
CA PHE A 115 -16.11 13.86 16.06
C PHE A 115 -14.92 13.12 16.68
N PHE A 116 -15.14 12.37 17.76
CA PHE A 116 -14.07 11.56 18.37
C PHE A 116 -13.58 10.44 17.44
N TYR A 117 -14.48 9.76 16.73
CA TYR A 117 -14.09 8.75 15.75
C TYR A 117 -13.23 9.34 14.63
N PHE A 118 -13.59 10.52 14.12
CA PHE A 118 -12.77 11.26 13.15
C PHE A 118 -11.38 11.58 13.73
N LEU A 119 -11.29 12.07 14.97
CA LEU A 119 -10.02 12.35 15.63
C LEU A 119 -9.15 11.09 15.77
N PHE A 120 -9.74 9.95 16.13
CA PHE A 120 -9.01 8.68 16.24
C PHE A 120 -8.46 8.22 14.88
N ILE A 121 -9.23 8.38 13.81
CA ILE A 121 -8.76 8.07 12.45
C ILE A 121 -7.60 8.98 12.05
N MET A 122 -7.68 10.28 12.33
CA MET A 122 -6.58 11.22 12.07
C MET A 122 -5.35 10.89 12.90
N CYS A 123 -5.53 10.51 14.17
CA CYS A 123 -4.44 10.05 15.04
C CYS A 123 -3.76 8.81 14.46
N ALA A 124 -4.53 7.81 14.02
CA ALA A 124 -4.01 6.61 13.38
C ALA A 124 -3.30 6.92 12.04
N HIS A 125 -3.82 7.85 11.24
CA HIS A 125 -3.19 8.31 10.01
C HIS A 125 -1.78 8.86 10.29
N PHE A 126 -1.65 9.76 11.28
CA PHE A 126 -0.36 10.31 11.67
C PHE A 126 0.54 9.27 12.33
N ALA A 127 0.00 8.34 13.15
CA ALA A 127 0.77 7.24 13.70
C ALA A 127 1.37 6.33 12.60
N CYS A 128 0.62 6.09 11.52
CA CYS A 128 1.11 5.33 10.36
C CYS A 128 2.29 6.02 9.66
N ILE A 129 2.31 7.36 9.62
CA ILE A 129 3.41 8.14 9.00
C ILE A 129 4.59 8.24 9.96
N TYR A 130 4.37 8.68 11.19
CA TYR A 130 5.46 8.98 12.11
C TYR A 130 6.09 7.75 12.76
N SER A 131 5.44 6.58 12.72
CA SER A 131 6.13 5.31 13.02
C SER A 131 7.29 5.03 12.05
N LEU A 132 7.29 5.62 10.86
CA LEU A 132 8.37 5.51 9.89
C LEU A 132 9.65 6.28 10.28
N VAL A 133 9.67 6.99 11.41
CA VAL A 133 10.93 7.51 12.00
C VAL A 133 11.91 6.36 12.27
N ALA A 134 11.39 5.16 12.52
CA ALA A 134 12.15 3.95 12.77
C ALA A 134 12.49 3.15 11.49
N THR A 135 12.50 3.76 10.29
CA THR A 135 12.98 3.12 9.06
C THR A 135 14.00 3.98 8.31
N ASN A 136 14.94 3.32 7.63
CA ASN A 136 15.92 3.98 6.76
C ASN A 136 15.43 4.14 5.32
N GLU A 137 14.48 3.31 4.88
CA GLU A 137 13.93 3.35 3.52
C GLU A 137 12.44 3.70 3.55
N LEU A 138 12.05 4.65 2.69
CA LEU A 138 10.69 5.18 2.59
C LEU A 138 10.12 5.02 1.16
N PRO A 139 10.00 3.79 0.63
CA PRO A 139 9.37 3.59 -0.67
C PRO A 139 7.89 3.94 -0.62
N ASP A 140 7.31 4.45 -1.71
CA ASP A 140 5.93 4.96 -1.73
C ASP A 140 4.87 4.02 -1.13
N ARG A 141 5.06 2.70 -1.23
CA ARG A 141 4.15 1.69 -0.67
C ARG A 141 3.96 1.79 0.85
N VAL A 142 4.92 2.32 1.61
CA VAL A 142 4.79 2.45 3.07
C VAL A 142 3.71 3.45 3.47
N PHE A 143 3.36 4.38 2.58
CA PHE A 143 2.31 5.36 2.79
C PHE A 143 0.90 4.84 2.46
N PHE A 144 0.76 3.57 2.05
CA PHE A 144 -0.55 3.01 1.69
C PHE A 144 -1.56 3.07 2.84
N GLY A 145 -1.19 2.58 4.03
CA GLY A 145 -2.08 2.60 5.21
C GLY A 145 -2.51 4.02 5.60
N ALA A 146 -1.56 4.95 5.60
CA ALA A 146 -1.84 6.37 5.85
C ALA A 146 -2.85 6.94 4.84
N SER A 147 -2.70 6.59 3.56
CA SER A 147 -3.62 7.00 2.49
C SER A 147 -5.03 6.45 2.71
N VAL A 148 -5.15 5.17 3.08
CA VAL A 148 -6.45 4.52 3.38
C VAL A 148 -7.15 5.21 4.54
N LEU A 149 -6.45 5.47 5.64
CA LEU A 149 -7.01 6.16 6.81
C LEU A 149 -7.44 7.59 6.48
N LEU A 150 -6.67 8.30 5.65
CA LEU A 150 -7.01 9.65 5.21
C LEU A 150 -8.26 9.67 4.32
N CYS A 151 -8.39 8.71 3.40
CA CYS A 151 -9.62 8.51 2.62
C CYS A 151 -10.82 8.23 3.54
N LEU A 152 -10.64 7.42 4.58
CA LEU A 152 -11.68 7.11 5.57
C LEU A 152 -12.15 8.37 6.31
N ALA A 153 -11.20 9.21 6.75
CA ALA A 153 -11.49 10.48 7.41
C ALA A 153 -12.30 11.42 6.49
N LEU A 154 -11.90 11.53 5.22
CA LEU A 154 -12.59 12.34 4.21
C LEU A 154 -14.01 11.81 3.94
N LEU A 155 -14.16 10.49 3.77
CA LEU A 155 -15.45 9.87 3.47
C LEU A 155 -16.47 10.02 4.60
N ILE A 156 -16.04 9.98 5.86
CA ILE A 156 -16.94 10.22 7.01
C ILE A 156 -17.51 11.64 6.95
N LEU A 157 -16.65 12.65 6.78
CA LEU A 157 -17.10 14.04 6.69
C LEU A 157 -17.97 14.28 5.46
N LEU A 158 -17.55 13.74 4.30
CA LEU A 158 -18.31 13.86 3.07
C LEU A 158 -19.70 13.22 3.23
N ARG A 159 -19.79 12.02 3.78
CA ARG A 159 -21.07 11.32 4.01
C ARG A 159 -22.05 12.18 4.79
N LEU A 160 -21.63 12.80 5.89
CA LEU A 160 -22.49 13.65 6.72
C LEU A 160 -23.09 14.80 5.92
N ILE A 161 -22.28 15.43 5.05
CA ILE A 161 -22.74 16.53 4.21
C ILE A 161 -23.67 16.05 3.09
N LEU A 162 -23.37 14.89 2.48
CA LEU A 162 -24.16 14.33 1.39
C LEU A 162 -25.53 13.79 1.84
N GLU A 163 -25.67 13.38 3.10
CA GLU A 163 -26.95 12.98 3.69
C GLU A 163 -27.91 14.18 3.79
N GLU A 164 -27.39 15.37 4.03
CA GLU A 164 -28.17 16.60 4.23
C GLU A 164 -28.41 17.39 2.93
N VAL A 165 -27.48 17.33 1.96
CA VAL A 165 -27.52 18.17 0.75
C VAL A 165 -27.64 17.33 -0.52
N LEU A 166 -28.87 17.11 -0.99
CA LEU A 166 -29.17 16.26 -2.16
C LEU A 166 -28.43 16.69 -3.44
N PHE A 167 -28.27 17.99 -3.68
CA PHE A 167 -27.53 18.50 -4.84
C PHE A 167 -26.06 18.03 -4.82
N LEU A 168 -25.39 18.16 -3.67
CA LEU A 168 -24.01 17.70 -3.50
C LEU A 168 -23.92 16.19 -3.65
N LYS A 169 -24.94 15.44 -3.21
CA LYS A 169 -24.99 13.97 -3.38
C LYS A 169 -25.02 13.59 -4.86
N LYS A 170 -25.86 14.24 -5.66
CA LYS A 170 -25.90 14.03 -7.12
C LYS A 170 -24.57 14.38 -7.78
N LEU A 171 -23.99 15.52 -7.41
CA LEU A 171 -22.70 15.96 -7.92
C LEU A 171 -21.57 14.97 -7.57
N ALA A 172 -21.53 14.47 -6.34
CA ALA A 172 -20.56 13.48 -5.88
C ALA A 172 -20.68 12.17 -6.66
N LEU A 173 -21.90 11.72 -7.00
CA LEU A 173 -22.10 10.54 -7.84
C LEU A 173 -21.54 10.73 -9.25
N VAL A 174 -21.70 11.92 -9.85
CA VAL A 174 -21.11 12.23 -11.16
C VAL A 174 -19.58 12.19 -11.09
N PHE A 175 -18.98 12.80 -10.06
CA PHE A 175 -17.53 12.74 -9.86
C PHE A 175 -17.04 11.30 -9.61
N LEU A 176 -17.78 10.51 -8.83
CA LEU A 176 -17.46 9.11 -8.60
C LEU A 176 -17.46 8.32 -9.90
N LEU A 177 -18.44 8.54 -10.79
CA LEU A 177 -18.49 7.90 -12.10
C LEU A 177 -17.26 8.27 -12.95
N LEU A 178 -16.89 9.56 -12.99
CA LEU A 178 -15.70 10.02 -13.71
C LEU A 178 -14.42 9.39 -13.15
N LEU A 179 -14.31 9.26 -11.82
CA LEU A 179 -13.19 8.59 -11.17
C LEU A 179 -13.14 7.11 -11.55
N VAL A 180 -14.26 6.39 -11.48
CA VAL A 180 -14.34 4.98 -11.87
C VAL A 180 -13.90 4.78 -13.32
N ILE A 181 -14.34 5.64 -14.24
CA ILE A 181 -13.93 5.58 -15.65
C ILE A 181 -12.41 5.82 -15.78
N LYS A 182 -11.89 6.88 -15.14
CA LYS A 182 -10.46 7.20 -15.17
C LYS A 182 -9.60 6.05 -14.63
N PHE A 183 -9.99 5.47 -13.49
CA PHE A 183 -9.30 4.32 -12.92
C PHE A 183 -9.45 3.09 -13.80
N GLY A 184 -10.62 2.84 -14.38
CA GLY A 184 -10.84 1.76 -15.35
C GLY A 184 -9.84 1.79 -16.51
N PHE A 185 -9.61 2.97 -17.10
CA PHE A 185 -8.58 3.16 -18.13
C PHE A 185 -7.15 2.96 -17.59
N SER A 186 -6.86 3.44 -16.38
CA SER A 186 -5.53 3.27 -15.78
C SER A 186 -5.22 1.80 -15.49
N TYR A 187 -6.17 1.06 -14.92
CA TYR A 187 -6.03 -0.36 -14.61
C TYR A 187 -5.92 -1.21 -15.86
N THR A 188 -6.70 -0.92 -16.91
CA THR A 188 -6.57 -1.64 -18.20
C THR A 188 -5.21 -1.41 -18.86
N LYS A 189 -4.66 -0.19 -18.79
CA LYS A 189 -3.28 0.08 -19.26
C LYS A 189 -2.24 -0.69 -18.47
N ALA A 190 -2.32 -0.66 -17.14
CA ALA A 190 -1.39 -1.40 -16.27
C ALA A 190 -1.48 -2.91 -16.49
N PHE A 191 -2.71 -3.45 -16.57
CA PHE A 191 -2.95 -4.87 -16.83
C PHE A 191 -2.39 -5.29 -18.20
N SER A 192 -2.65 -4.52 -19.25
CA SER A 192 -2.16 -4.81 -20.60
C SER A 192 -0.63 -4.84 -20.64
N ASP A 193 0.01 -3.86 -20.00
CA ASP A 193 1.47 -3.77 -19.90
C ASP A 193 2.07 -4.98 -19.16
N ILE A 194 1.55 -5.29 -17.96
CA ILE A 194 1.96 -6.47 -17.18
C ILE A 194 1.76 -7.76 -17.98
N ASN A 195 0.58 -7.95 -18.57
CA ASN A 195 0.24 -9.15 -19.33
C ASN A 195 1.15 -9.31 -20.57
N SER A 196 1.54 -8.21 -21.22
CA SER A 196 2.45 -8.26 -22.37
C SER A 196 3.81 -8.83 -21.99
N THR A 197 4.38 -8.39 -20.86
CA THR A 197 5.64 -8.92 -20.35
C THR A 197 5.51 -10.35 -19.82
N TYR A 198 4.42 -10.65 -19.10
CA TYR A 198 4.13 -12.00 -18.58
C TYR A 198 4.09 -13.05 -19.69
N LYS A 199 3.43 -12.74 -20.83
CA LYS A 199 3.36 -13.67 -21.98
C LYS A 199 4.74 -14.00 -22.53
N VAL A 200 5.61 -13.00 -22.69
CA VAL A 200 6.97 -13.20 -23.22
C VAL A 200 7.82 -13.99 -22.22
N VAL A 201 7.83 -13.62 -20.94
CA VAL A 201 8.61 -14.33 -19.93
C VAL A 201 8.13 -15.78 -19.77
N SER A 202 6.82 -16.02 -19.78
CA SER A 202 6.28 -17.39 -19.74
C SER A 202 6.69 -18.21 -20.97
N MET A 203 6.80 -17.57 -22.14
CA MET A 203 7.31 -18.20 -23.36
C MET A 203 8.81 -18.51 -23.25
N GLN A 204 9.62 -17.56 -22.77
CA GLN A 204 11.06 -17.77 -22.54
C GLN A 204 11.32 -18.99 -21.65
N TYR A 205 10.60 -19.11 -20.53
CA TYR A 205 10.75 -20.26 -19.63
C TYR A 205 10.44 -21.57 -20.35
N ARG A 206 9.34 -21.62 -21.12
CA ARG A 206 8.98 -22.84 -21.90
C ARG A 206 10.03 -23.19 -22.95
N GLU A 207 10.50 -22.21 -23.71
CA GLU A 207 11.53 -22.40 -24.74
C GLU A 207 12.84 -22.91 -24.12
N ILE A 208 13.24 -22.37 -22.97
CA ILE A 208 14.43 -22.83 -22.21
C ILE A 208 14.26 -24.28 -21.77
N TYR A 209 13.13 -24.66 -21.15
CA TYR A 209 12.93 -26.04 -20.69
C TYR A 209 12.91 -27.03 -21.86
N GLN A 210 12.26 -26.69 -22.97
CA GLN A 210 12.27 -27.52 -24.18
C GLN A 210 13.67 -27.66 -24.79
N ALA A 211 14.45 -26.58 -24.83
CA ALA A 211 15.83 -26.62 -25.30
C ALA A 211 16.70 -27.57 -24.45
N LYS A 212 16.50 -27.56 -23.12
CA LYS A 212 17.19 -28.49 -22.21
C LYS A 212 16.80 -29.94 -22.46
N GLU A 213 15.52 -30.24 -22.62
CA GLU A 213 15.04 -31.60 -22.94
C GLU A 213 15.62 -32.11 -24.26
N ASN A 214 15.77 -31.22 -25.24
CA ASN A 214 16.34 -31.53 -26.55
C ASN A 214 17.89 -31.50 -26.58
N GLY A 215 18.56 -31.28 -25.44
CA GLY A 215 20.02 -31.23 -25.36
C GLY A 215 20.68 -30.06 -26.11
N GLN A 216 19.94 -28.95 -26.31
CA GLN A 216 20.46 -27.77 -26.99
C GLN A 216 21.38 -26.96 -26.07
N SER A 217 22.58 -26.62 -26.56
CA SER A 217 23.57 -25.82 -25.81
C SER A 217 23.34 -24.31 -25.90
N THR A 218 22.65 -23.83 -26.94
CA THR A 218 22.42 -22.41 -27.19
C THR A 218 20.97 -22.16 -27.59
N ILE A 219 20.38 -21.09 -27.05
CA ILE A 219 18.99 -20.69 -27.34
C ILE A 219 18.89 -19.19 -27.62
N ILE A 220 18.02 -18.82 -28.57
CA ILE A 220 17.72 -17.42 -28.91
C ILE A 220 16.31 -17.10 -28.43
N LEU A 221 16.22 -16.21 -27.44
CA LEU A 221 14.97 -15.84 -26.77
C LEU A 221 14.45 -14.49 -27.24
N LYS A 222 13.13 -14.34 -27.32
CA LYS A 222 12.52 -13.04 -27.61
C LYS A 222 12.59 -12.10 -26.40
N ARG A 223 13.03 -10.85 -26.58
CA ARG A 223 12.99 -9.81 -25.54
C ARG A 223 11.54 -9.38 -25.27
N TYR A 224 11.22 -9.08 -24.01
CA TYR A 224 9.91 -8.49 -23.70
C TYR A 224 9.83 -7.04 -24.20
N PRO A 225 8.63 -6.50 -24.48
CA PRO A 225 8.48 -5.08 -24.79
C PRO A 225 8.84 -4.21 -23.59
N LYS A 226 9.46 -3.05 -23.84
CA LYS A 226 9.80 -2.10 -22.77
C LYS A 226 8.55 -1.77 -21.94
N PRO A 227 8.60 -1.97 -20.61
CA PRO A 227 7.49 -1.65 -19.71
C PRO A 227 7.05 -0.19 -19.87
N LYS A 228 5.73 0.02 -19.91
CA LYS A 228 5.12 1.35 -20.16
C LYS A 228 4.57 2.00 -18.91
N THR A 229 4.35 1.23 -17.85
CA THR A 229 3.72 1.67 -16.61
C THR A 229 4.61 1.40 -15.41
N LEU A 230 4.49 2.25 -14.38
CA LEU A 230 5.20 2.08 -13.11
C LEU A 230 4.80 0.79 -12.36
N PHE A 231 3.66 0.19 -12.73
CA PHE A 231 3.10 -0.99 -12.08
C PHE A 231 3.65 -2.30 -12.65
N ASN A 232 4.36 -2.24 -13.77
CA ASN A 232 4.99 -3.43 -14.35
C ASN A 232 6.26 -3.78 -13.54
N ALA A 233 6.32 -5.02 -13.04
CA ALA A 233 7.43 -5.49 -12.19
C ALA A 233 8.79 -5.43 -12.88
N TYR A 234 8.82 -5.42 -14.21
CA TYR A 234 10.05 -5.33 -14.99
C TYR A 234 10.48 -3.88 -15.29
N ASN A 235 9.70 -2.89 -14.84
CA ASN A 235 10.03 -1.49 -15.04
C ASN A 235 11.26 -1.10 -14.20
N GLY A 236 12.32 -0.64 -14.85
CA GLY A 236 13.59 -0.31 -14.19
C GLY A 236 14.46 -1.52 -13.85
N THR A 237 14.09 -2.73 -14.25
CA THR A 237 14.92 -3.93 -14.09
C THR A 237 15.65 -4.26 -15.39
N ASN A 238 16.90 -4.72 -15.27
CA ASN A 238 17.63 -5.30 -16.39
C ASN A 238 16.97 -6.62 -16.83
N ASN A 239 17.05 -6.92 -18.12
CA ASN A 239 16.66 -8.19 -18.71
C ASN A 239 17.59 -8.55 -19.88
N LEU A 240 17.24 -9.57 -20.68
CA LEU A 240 17.94 -10.00 -21.87
C LEU A 240 18.41 -8.81 -22.73
N GLY A 241 19.72 -8.72 -22.92
CA GLY A 241 20.39 -7.71 -23.72
C GLY A 241 20.72 -8.20 -25.12
N GLU A 242 21.15 -7.27 -25.97
CA GLU A 242 21.42 -7.50 -27.40
C GLU A 242 22.60 -8.45 -27.66
N SER A 243 23.63 -8.40 -26.81
CA SER A 243 24.80 -9.28 -26.93
C SER A 243 24.64 -10.54 -26.08
N ARG A 244 25.18 -11.67 -26.56
CA ARG A 244 25.37 -12.90 -25.78
C ARG A 244 26.10 -12.65 -24.45
N ASP A 245 27.05 -11.72 -24.45
CA ASP A 245 27.86 -11.38 -23.28
C ASP A 245 27.17 -10.41 -22.31
N ALA A 246 25.95 -9.98 -22.63
CA ALA A 246 25.16 -9.17 -21.72
C ALA A 246 25.03 -9.88 -20.37
N TRP A 247 25.25 -9.13 -19.29
CA TRP A 247 25.30 -9.69 -17.93
C TRP A 247 24.06 -10.54 -17.60
N PHE A 248 22.86 -10.07 -17.96
CA PHE A 248 21.62 -10.80 -17.68
C PHE A 248 21.49 -12.09 -18.50
N ASN A 249 21.96 -12.11 -19.75
CA ASN A 249 21.96 -13.31 -20.59
C ASN A 249 22.86 -14.39 -19.96
N ARG A 250 24.08 -14.02 -19.56
CA ARG A 250 25.01 -14.94 -18.88
C ARG A 250 24.46 -15.43 -17.55
N TRP A 251 23.87 -14.54 -16.76
CA TRP A 251 23.23 -14.90 -15.50
C TRP A 251 22.08 -15.90 -15.71
N MET A 252 21.21 -15.65 -16.70
CA MET A 252 20.10 -16.54 -17.01
C MET A 252 20.58 -17.90 -17.54
N ALA A 253 21.63 -17.91 -18.38
CA ALA A 253 22.25 -19.13 -18.89
C ALA A 253 22.77 -20.02 -17.75
N VAL A 254 23.49 -19.42 -16.78
CA VAL A 254 23.95 -20.11 -15.57
C VAL A 254 22.78 -20.60 -14.71
N TYR A 255 21.77 -19.76 -14.48
CA TYR A 255 20.61 -20.11 -13.66
C TYR A 255 19.86 -21.34 -14.19
N PHE A 256 19.67 -21.43 -15.51
CA PHE A 256 18.99 -22.55 -16.14
C PHE A 256 19.92 -23.71 -16.52
N GLY A 257 21.24 -23.54 -16.47
CA GLY A 257 22.21 -24.56 -16.87
C GLY A 257 22.22 -24.81 -18.39
N ILE A 258 22.24 -23.73 -19.18
CA ILE A 258 22.44 -23.74 -20.64
C ILE A 258 23.74 -22.98 -20.94
N ASP A 259 24.52 -23.41 -21.94
CA ASP A 259 25.83 -22.80 -22.24
C ASP A 259 25.73 -21.36 -22.75
N SER A 260 24.64 -21.02 -23.45
CA SER A 260 24.43 -19.69 -24.02
C SER A 260 22.97 -19.32 -24.17
N ILE A 261 22.65 -18.07 -23.81
CA ILE A 261 21.38 -17.42 -24.13
C ILE A 261 21.67 -16.16 -24.95
N GLU A 262 21.08 -16.12 -26.13
CA GLU A 262 21.07 -14.95 -27.00
C GLU A 262 19.65 -14.37 -27.04
N SER A 263 19.51 -13.14 -27.53
CA SER A 263 18.19 -12.51 -27.61
C SER A 263 17.92 -11.81 -28.92
N ARG A 264 16.64 -11.81 -29.31
CA ARG A 264 16.09 -11.10 -30.47
C ARG A 264 14.97 -10.17 -30.01
N GLU A 265 14.62 -9.19 -30.85
CA GLU A 265 13.46 -8.30 -30.62
C GLU A 265 12.10 -9.01 -30.67
#